data_AF-A0A2V6F7G1-F1
#
_entry.id   AF-A0A2V6F7G1-F1
#
_cell.length_a   1.000
_cell.length_b   1.000
_cell.length_c   1.000
_cell.angle_alpha   90.00
_cell.angle_beta   90.00
_cell.angle_gamma   90.00
#
_symmetry.space_group_name_H-M   'P 1'
#
loop_
_entity.id
_entity.type
_entity.pdbx_description
1 polymer ?
#
loop_
_entity_poly.entity_id
_entity_poly.type
_entity_poly.pdbx_seq_one_letter_code
_entity_poly.pdbx_strand_id
1 'polypeptide(L)'
;SGMKENEADSWELVNPWLLDLRRRKVAVVIVHHAGRSGEMRGTSKREDSVFWIIALDDAKKNTDDKRGARFVTRFTKASRNTQEEIPPYEWHLVTDNANGKVSISYEQTQTQEVFMQLITDGVTDCADLAEEMKVSKGTISKWAKKMMDAGRLKKTNRKRYEPNDDSEAS
;
A
#
# COMPACT_ATOMS: atom_id res chain seq x y z
N SER A 1 -21.22 -19.92 -14.04
CA SER A 1 -22.06 -19.64 -12.86
C SER A 1 -21.29 -18.65 -12.01
N GLY A 2 -21.76 -17.39 -11.94
CA GLY A 2 -21.07 -16.30 -11.24
C GLY A 2 -21.37 -16.35 -9.74
N MET A 3 -20.33 -16.30 -8.91
CA MET A 3 -20.46 -16.31 -7.46
C MET A 3 -20.97 -14.93 -7.00
N LYS A 4 -22.07 -14.90 -6.24
CA LYS A 4 -22.65 -13.65 -5.71
C LYS A 4 -21.74 -13.06 -4.64
N GLU A 5 -21.35 -11.80 -4.82
CA GLU A 5 -20.31 -11.09 -4.06
C GLU A 5 -20.65 -10.85 -2.57
N ASN A 6 -21.91 -11.06 -2.16
CA ASN A 6 -22.46 -10.50 -0.91
C ASN A 6 -22.72 -11.48 0.24
N GLU A 7 -22.37 -12.76 0.13
CA GLU A 7 -22.46 -13.67 1.28
C GLU A 7 -21.06 -14.04 1.76
N ALA A 8 -20.78 -13.77 3.04
CA ALA A 8 -19.59 -14.24 3.74
C ALA A 8 -19.35 -15.75 3.53
N ASP A 9 -20.43 -16.51 3.29
CA ASP A 9 -20.47 -17.94 2.99
C ASP A 9 -19.68 -18.36 1.75
N SER A 10 -19.51 -17.47 0.77
CA SER A 10 -18.76 -17.81 -0.46
C SER A 10 -17.26 -18.00 -0.21
N TRP A 11 -16.69 -17.34 0.80
CA TRP A 11 -15.26 -17.50 1.11
C TRP A 11 -14.98 -18.77 1.89
N GLU A 12 -15.94 -19.24 2.70
CA GLU A 12 -15.82 -20.48 3.45
C GLU A 12 -15.70 -21.71 2.52
N LEU A 13 -16.19 -21.60 1.28
CA LEU A 13 -16.02 -22.61 0.24
C LEU A 13 -14.63 -22.57 -0.42
N VAL A 14 -14.03 -21.38 -0.55
CA VAL A 14 -12.75 -21.17 -1.26
C VAL A 14 -11.56 -21.44 -0.35
N ASN A 15 -11.65 -21.07 0.93
CA ASN A 15 -10.53 -21.18 1.87
C ASN A 15 -10.00 -22.62 2.05
N PRO A 16 -10.84 -23.67 2.19
CA PRO A 16 -10.37 -25.06 2.25
C PRO A 16 -9.56 -25.48 1.01
N TRP A 17 -9.99 -25.01 -0.17
CA TRP A 17 -9.29 -25.28 -1.43
C TRP A 17 -7.92 -24.58 -1.48
N LEU A 18 -7.84 -23.31 -1.07
CA LEU A 18 -6.56 -22.59 -0.97
C LEU A 18 -5.59 -23.28 0.03
N LEU A 19 -6.12 -23.77 1.15
CA LEU A 19 -5.32 -24.51 2.13
C LEU A 19 -4.83 -25.86 1.60
N ASP A 20 -5.62 -26.56 0.79
CA ASP A 20 -5.19 -27.79 0.10
C ASP A 20 -4.04 -27.51 -0.89
N LEU A 21 -4.15 -26.46 -1.71
CA LEU A 21 -3.06 -26.02 -2.59
C LEU A 21 -1.78 -25.71 -1.81
N ARG A 22 -1.90 -25.02 -0.68
CA ARG A 22 -0.75 -24.75 0.21
C ARG A 22 -0.11 -26.03 0.75
N ARG A 23 -0.90 -27.03 1.18
CA ARG A 23 -0.38 -28.34 1.63
C ARG A 23 0.36 -29.08 0.53
N ARG A 24 -0.06 -28.90 -0.72
CA ARG A 24 0.60 -29.43 -1.92
C ARG A 24 1.78 -28.58 -2.39
N LYS A 25 2.17 -27.55 -1.63
CA LYS A 25 3.26 -26.61 -1.96
C LYS A 25 3.03 -25.81 -3.24
N VAL A 26 1.77 -25.60 -3.63
CA VAL A 26 1.40 -24.74 -4.75
C VAL A 26 1.26 -23.30 -4.25
N ALA A 27 2.00 -22.37 -4.86
CA ALA A 27 1.85 -20.95 -4.60
C ALA A 27 0.60 -20.41 -5.32
N VAL A 28 -0.21 -19.63 -4.61
CA VAL A 28 -1.42 -19.01 -5.16
C VAL A 28 -1.30 -17.50 -5.02
N VAL A 29 -1.52 -16.79 -6.13
CA VAL A 29 -1.63 -15.33 -6.16
C VAL A 29 -3.08 -14.98 -6.42
N ILE A 30 -3.67 -14.18 -5.54
CA ILE A 30 -5.03 -13.67 -5.69
C ILE A 30 -4.91 -12.18 -5.97
N VAL A 31 -5.48 -11.75 -7.10
CA VAL A 31 -5.55 -10.33 -7.47
C VAL A 31 -6.99 -9.88 -7.24
N HIS A 32 -7.17 -8.79 -6.49
CA HIS A 32 -8.47 -8.19 -6.24
C HIS A 32 -8.37 -6.67 -6.31
N HIS A 33 -9.48 -6.01 -6.64
CA HIS A 33 -9.60 -4.57 -6.46
C HIS A 33 -9.83 -4.25 -4.98
N ALA A 34 -9.26 -3.13 -4.53
CA ALA A 34 -9.56 -2.58 -3.22
C ALA A 34 -11.02 -2.11 -3.13
N GLY A 35 -11.62 -2.28 -1.96
CA GLY A 35 -12.89 -1.66 -1.60
C GLY A 35 -12.71 -0.17 -1.30
N ARG A 36 -13.78 0.49 -0.85
CA ARG A 36 -13.71 1.92 -0.47
C ARG A 36 -12.76 2.20 0.71
N SER A 37 -12.45 1.18 1.52
CA SER A 37 -11.54 1.24 2.66
C SER A 37 -10.08 0.87 2.30
N GLY A 38 -9.76 0.69 1.01
CA GLY A 38 -8.42 0.22 0.58
C GLY A 38 -8.18 -1.28 0.76
N GLU A 39 -9.05 -2.00 1.48
CA GLU A 39 -8.92 -3.43 1.77
C GLU A 39 -9.67 -4.33 0.79
N MET A 40 -9.40 -5.64 0.84
CA MET A 40 -10.22 -6.61 0.12
C MET A 40 -11.68 -6.50 0.55
N ARG A 41 -12.60 -6.41 -0.42
CA ARG A 41 -14.04 -6.46 -0.11
C ARG A 41 -14.37 -7.76 0.60
N GLY A 42 -15.11 -7.67 1.71
CA GLY A 42 -15.52 -8.81 2.52
C GLY A 42 -15.09 -8.66 3.97
N THR A 43 -15.04 -9.78 4.69
CA THR A 43 -14.62 -9.81 6.09
C THR A 43 -13.10 -9.99 6.18
N SER A 44 -12.49 -9.48 7.25
CA SER A 44 -11.05 -9.66 7.54
C SER A 44 -10.60 -11.13 7.57
N LYS A 45 -11.54 -12.07 7.77
CA LYS A 45 -11.31 -13.52 7.64
C LYS A 45 -10.69 -13.93 6.29
N ARG A 46 -10.88 -13.13 5.23
CA ARG A 46 -10.28 -13.39 3.91
C ARG A 46 -8.77 -13.24 3.91
N GLU A 47 -8.26 -12.39 4.78
CA GLU A 47 -6.85 -12.04 4.87
C GLU A 47 -6.08 -12.94 5.84
N ASP A 48 -6.77 -13.62 6.76
CA ASP A 48 -6.16 -14.41 7.84
C ASP A 48 -5.22 -15.52 7.32
N SER A 49 -5.66 -16.26 6.31
CA SER A 49 -4.93 -17.41 5.75
C SER A 49 -3.80 -17.01 4.78
N VAL A 50 -3.81 -15.76 4.31
CA VAL A 50 -2.86 -15.23 3.34
C VAL A 50 -1.51 -14.97 4.00
N PHE A 51 -0.42 -15.34 3.32
CA PHE A 51 0.92 -15.16 3.85
C PHE A 51 1.43 -13.72 3.67
N TRP A 52 1.19 -13.13 2.50
CA TRP A 52 1.56 -11.76 2.16
C TRP A 52 0.37 -11.00 1.58
N ILE A 53 0.22 -9.75 1.97
CA ILE A 53 -0.69 -8.81 1.31
C ILE A 53 0.19 -7.70 0.75
N ILE A 54 0.09 -7.51 -0.57
CA ILE A 54 0.85 -6.50 -1.31
C ILE A 54 -0.18 -5.51 -1.85
N ALA A 55 -0.18 -4.30 -1.29
CA ALA A 55 -0.98 -3.19 -1.78
C ALA A 55 -0.28 -2.52 -2.98
N LEU A 56 -1.06 -2.04 -3.94
CA LEU A 56 -0.62 -1.22 -5.06
C LEU A 56 -1.29 0.14 -4.92
N ASP A 57 -0.48 1.17 -4.72
CA ASP A 57 -0.92 2.55 -4.52
C ASP A 57 -0.45 3.43 -5.67
N ASP A 58 -1.19 4.48 -6.00
CA ASP A 58 -0.81 5.39 -7.07
C ASP A 58 0.54 6.09 -6.77
N ALA A 59 1.45 6.05 -7.75
CA ALA A 59 2.71 6.78 -7.68
C ALA A 59 2.53 8.18 -8.28
N LYS A 60 2.25 9.18 -7.44
CA LYS A 60 1.98 10.56 -7.92
C LYS A 60 3.23 11.39 -8.24
N LYS A 61 4.41 10.95 -7.80
CA LYS A 61 5.66 11.63 -8.15
C LYS A 61 5.91 11.42 -9.65
N ASN A 62 5.72 12.46 -10.46
CA ASN A 62 5.73 12.48 -11.93
C ASN A 62 4.43 11.98 -12.62
N THR A 63 3.26 12.43 -12.16
CA THR A 63 1.96 12.21 -12.84
C THR A 63 1.91 12.65 -14.31
N ASP A 64 2.87 13.45 -14.76
CA ASP A 64 2.92 13.97 -16.13
C ASP A 64 3.35 12.92 -17.17
N ASP A 65 4.05 11.85 -16.76
CA ASP A 65 4.30 10.71 -17.64
C ASP A 65 3.11 9.76 -17.66
N LYS A 66 2.14 10.07 -18.52
CA LYS A 66 0.92 9.26 -18.72
C LYS A 66 1.14 7.97 -19.52
N ARG A 67 2.39 7.59 -19.82
CA ARG A 67 2.69 6.38 -20.60
C ARG A 67 2.71 5.17 -19.68
N GLY A 68 1.70 4.31 -19.84
CA GLY A 68 1.60 3.03 -19.15
C GLY A 68 1.13 3.13 -17.70
N ALA A 69 1.71 2.35 -16.79
CA ALA A 69 1.29 2.26 -15.39
C ALA A 69 2.43 2.60 -14.44
N ARG A 70 2.12 3.38 -13.40
CA ARG A 70 3.08 3.75 -12.36
C ARG A 70 2.43 3.63 -10.99
N PHE A 71 3.04 2.85 -10.10
CA PHE A 71 2.45 2.55 -8.79
C PHE A 71 3.52 2.15 -7.78
N VAL A 72 3.22 2.32 -6.50
CA VAL A 72 4.04 1.85 -5.39
C VAL A 72 3.47 0.55 -4.85
N THR A 73 4.32 -0.46 -4.66
CA THR A 73 3.95 -1.70 -3.96
C THR A 73 4.41 -1.67 -2.52
N ARG A 74 3.55 -2.08 -1.58
CA ARG A 74 3.89 -2.19 -0.15
C ARG A 74 3.35 -3.47 0.47
N PHE A 75 4.10 -4.08 1.38
CA PHE A 75 3.57 -5.16 2.22
C PHE A 75 2.75 -4.57 3.36
N THR A 76 1.45 -4.85 3.40
CA THR A 76 0.53 -4.35 4.45
C THR A 76 0.31 -5.37 5.56
N LYS A 77 0.68 -6.64 5.31
CA LYS A 77 0.72 -7.69 6.33
C LYS A 77 2.18 -7.99 6.65
N ALA A 78 2.55 -7.80 7.93
CA ALA A 78 3.88 -8.14 8.40
C ALA A 78 4.18 -9.62 8.08
N SER A 79 5.35 -9.83 7.47
CA SER A 79 5.85 -11.16 7.18
C SER A 79 6.00 -11.94 8.49
N ARG A 80 5.45 -13.16 8.54
CA ARG A 80 5.62 -14.04 9.71
C ARG A 80 7.00 -14.68 9.76
N ASN A 81 7.78 -14.59 8.66
CA ASN A 81 9.06 -15.28 8.52
C ASN A 81 10.27 -14.33 8.46
N THR A 82 10.04 -13.02 8.29
CA THR A 82 11.11 -12.02 8.26
C THR A 82 10.82 -10.98 9.34
N GLN A 83 11.79 -10.76 10.23
CA GLN A 83 11.71 -9.68 11.22
C GLN A 83 12.12 -8.33 10.62
N GLU A 84 12.63 -8.34 9.39
CA GLU A 84 13.05 -7.15 8.66
C GLU A 84 11.86 -6.46 7.98
N GLU A 85 11.86 -5.13 8.04
CA GLU A 85 10.95 -4.28 7.29
C GLU A 85 11.24 -4.44 5.79
N ILE A 86 10.23 -4.83 5.01
CA ILE A 86 10.36 -4.94 3.56
C ILE A 86 10.09 -3.55 2.97
N PRO A 87 11.05 -2.93 2.26
CA PRO A 87 10.85 -1.60 1.74
C PRO A 87 9.79 -1.58 0.63
N PRO A 88 9.10 -0.45 0.46
CA PRO A 88 8.23 -0.26 -0.70
C PRO A 88 9.04 -0.08 -1.99
N TYR A 89 8.42 -0.38 -3.12
CA TYR A 89 9.01 -0.21 -4.46
C TYR A 89 8.08 0.58 -5.34
N GLU A 90 8.63 1.57 -6.04
CA GLU A 90 7.92 2.26 -7.11
C GLU A 90 8.21 1.54 -8.44
N TRP A 91 7.16 1.28 -9.21
CA TRP A 91 7.20 0.58 -10.48
C TRP A 91 6.77 1.52 -11.60
N HIS A 92 7.42 1.41 -12.76
CA HIS A 92 7.01 2.09 -13.98
C HIS A 92 7.00 1.10 -15.15
N LEU A 93 5.82 0.88 -15.70
CA LEU A 93 5.59 0.03 -16.86
C LEU A 93 5.24 0.96 -18.02
N VAL A 94 6.04 0.93 -19.08
CA VAL A 94 5.84 1.76 -20.27
C VAL A 94 5.59 0.86 -21.48
N THR A 95 4.44 1.04 -22.13
CA THR A 95 4.14 0.39 -23.40
C THR A 95 4.58 1.29 -24.54
N ASP A 96 5.47 0.80 -25.39
CA ASP A 96 5.84 1.45 -26.64
C ASP A 96 4.68 1.29 -27.65
N ASN A 97 4.07 2.41 -28.05
CA ASN A 97 2.93 2.42 -28.96
C ASN A 97 3.29 1.95 -30.39
N ALA A 98 4.56 1.98 -30.79
CA ALA A 98 4.99 1.60 -32.13
C ALA A 98 5.12 0.08 -32.32
N ASN A 99 5.53 -0.64 -31.28
CA ASN A 99 5.80 -2.09 -31.35
C ASN A 99 5.09 -2.93 -30.28
N GLY A 100 4.35 -2.30 -29.36
CA GLY A 100 3.62 -2.96 -28.28
C GLY A 100 4.51 -3.54 -27.17
N LYS A 101 5.81 -3.27 -27.18
CA LYS A 101 6.75 -3.79 -26.18
C LYS A 101 6.56 -3.06 -24.85
N VAL A 102 6.44 -3.82 -23.78
CA VAL A 102 6.40 -3.28 -22.41
C VAL A 102 7.81 -3.27 -21.82
N SER A 103 8.25 -2.10 -21.36
CA SER A 103 9.45 -1.94 -20.54
C SER A 103 9.05 -1.77 -19.09
N ILE A 104 9.75 -2.45 -18.18
CA ILE A 104 9.47 -2.42 -16.74
C ILE A 104 10.72 -1.91 -16.04
N SER A 105 10.59 -0.85 -15.25
CA SER A 105 11.61 -0.37 -14.32
C SER A 105 11.03 -0.27 -12.91
N TYR A 106 11.90 -0.31 -11.91
CA TYR A 106 11.52 -0.12 -10.52
C TYR A 106 12.64 0.51 -9.73
N GLU A 107 12.28 1.23 -8.67
CA GLU A 107 13.20 1.76 -7.67
C GLU A 107 12.69 1.51 -6.26
N GLN A 108 13.61 1.29 -5.33
CA GLN A 108 13.26 1.18 -3.92
C GLN A 108 12.87 2.58 -3.42
N THR A 109 11.67 2.72 -2.86
CA THR A 109 11.24 3.95 -2.17
C THR A 109 11.31 3.76 -0.65
N GLN A 110 11.23 4.86 0.09
CA GLN A 110 11.25 4.80 1.55
C GLN A 110 9.82 4.88 2.09
N THR A 111 9.53 4.13 3.14
CA THR A 111 8.25 4.19 3.86
C THR A 111 7.89 5.63 4.28
N GLN A 112 8.90 6.46 4.54
CA GLN A 112 8.75 7.87 4.89
C GLN A 112 8.26 8.74 3.72
N GLU A 113 8.65 8.44 2.49
CA GLU A 113 8.18 9.16 1.30
C GLU A 113 6.71 8.83 1.02
N VAL A 114 6.32 7.58 1.17
CA VAL A 114 4.91 7.16 1.11
C VAL A 114 4.08 7.88 2.18
N PHE A 115 4.58 7.92 3.42
CA PHE A 115 3.94 8.64 4.52
C PHE A 115 3.74 10.13 4.21
N MET A 116 4.75 10.80 3.66
CA MET A 116 4.64 12.20 3.24
C MET A 116 3.62 12.37 2.10
N GLN A 117 3.60 11.45 1.14
CA GLN A 117 2.67 11.50 0.02
C GLN A 117 1.21 11.46 0.50
N LEU A 118 0.88 10.61 1.46
CA LEU A 118 -0.46 10.54 2.05
C LEU A 118 -0.89 11.87 2.70
N ILE A 119 0.05 12.53 3.38
CA ILE A 119 -0.20 13.84 4.00
C ILE A 119 -0.43 14.91 2.92
N THR A 120 0.40 14.94 1.89
CA THR A 120 0.20 15.82 0.72
C THR A 120 -1.14 15.56 0.02
N ASP A 121 -1.62 14.32 0.04
CA ASP A 121 -2.90 13.91 -0.51
C ASP A 121 -4.11 14.23 0.40
N GLY A 122 -3.88 14.86 1.55
CA GLY A 122 -4.94 15.31 2.47
C GLY A 122 -5.27 14.33 3.60
N VAL A 123 -4.60 13.18 3.67
CA VAL A 123 -4.69 12.25 4.80
C VAL A 123 -3.83 12.80 5.94
N THR A 124 -4.41 13.71 6.72
CA THR A 124 -3.64 14.60 7.61
C THR A 124 -3.71 14.21 9.09
N ASP A 125 -4.66 13.39 9.53
CA ASP A 125 -4.72 12.97 10.92
C ASP A 125 -4.10 11.58 11.15
N CYS A 126 -3.65 11.38 12.38
CA CYS A 126 -2.89 10.20 12.79
C CYS A 126 -3.71 8.91 12.71
N ALA A 127 -5.05 8.97 12.81
CA ALA A 127 -5.88 7.79 12.76
C ALA A 127 -5.98 7.29 11.32
N ASP A 128 -6.32 8.18 10.40
CA ASP A 128 -6.46 7.86 8.99
C ASP A 128 -5.11 7.43 8.39
N LEU A 129 -4.00 8.09 8.76
CA LEU A 129 -2.65 7.69 8.36
C LEU A 129 -2.27 6.28 8.85
N ALA A 130 -2.67 5.94 10.07
CA ALA A 130 -2.41 4.61 10.64
C ALA A 130 -3.22 3.52 9.92
N GLU A 131 -4.47 3.84 9.57
CA GLU A 131 -5.35 2.96 8.82
C GLU A 131 -4.83 2.73 7.39
N GLU A 132 -4.44 3.79 6.69
CA GLU A 132 -3.97 3.74 5.31
C GLU A 132 -2.62 3.01 5.19
N MET A 133 -1.68 3.31 6.09
CA MET A 133 -0.36 2.67 6.12
C MET A 133 -0.40 1.27 6.77
N LYS A 134 -1.54 0.85 7.34
CA LYS A 134 -1.70 -0.41 8.09
C LYS A 134 -0.65 -0.59 9.20
N VAL A 135 -0.34 0.50 9.92
CA VAL A 135 0.59 0.52 11.05
C VAL A 135 -0.08 1.10 12.30
N SER A 136 0.56 0.95 13.47
CA SER A 136 0.03 1.53 14.69
C SER A 136 0.08 3.07 14.67
N LYS A 137 -0.83 3.74 15.39
CA LYS A 137 -0.77 5.20 15.64
C LYS A 137 0.55 5.62 16.30
N GLY A 138 1.18 4.73 17.07
CA GLY A 138 2.50 4.93 17.66
C GLY A 138 3.60 4.98 16.59
N THR A 139 3.52 4.10 15.59
CA THR A 139 4.43 4.09 14.43
C THR A 139 4.31 5.39 13.64
N ILE A 140 3.07 5.82 13.33
CA ILE A 140 2.82 7.12 12.69
C ILE A 140 3.41 8.27 13.51
N SER A 141 3.17 8.30 14.83
CA SER A 141 3.69 9.36 15.70
C SER A 141 5.22 9.38 15.72
N LYS A 142 5.88 8.21 15.69
CA LYS A 142 7.34 8.09 15.61
C LYS A 142 7.88 8.63 14.28
N TRP A 143 7.25 8.28 13.16
CA TRP A 143 7.62 8.80 11.85
C TRP A 143 7.40 10.31 11.75
N ALA A 144 6.23 10.80 12.17
CA ALA A 144 5.92 12.22 12.19
C ALA A 144 6.94 13.01 13.01
N LYS A 145 7.33 12.52 14.19
CA LYS A 145 8.38 13.15 15.00
C LYS A 145 9.70 13.26 14.23
N LYS A 146 10.18 12.16 13.64
CA LYS A 146 11.41 12.16 12.84
C LYS A 146 11.35 13.17 11.68
N MET A 147 10.19 13.33 11.04
CA MET A 147 10.02 14.25 9.91
C MET A 147 9.87 15.71 10.35
N MET A 148 9.29 15.97 11.53
CA MET A 148 9.26 17.29 12.16
C MET A 148 10.68 17.71 12.60
N ASP A 149 11.43 16.79 13.21
CA ASP A 149 12.83 17.03 13.61
C ASP A 149 13.72 17.31 12.38
N ALA A 150 13.40 16.70 11.23
CA ALA A 150 14.04 16.96 9.94
C ALA A 150 13.52 18.21 9.21
N GLY A 151 12.58 18.96 9.81
CA GLY A 151 12.01 20.18 9.22
C GLY A 151 11.13 19.97 7.99
N ARG A 152 10.73 18.73 7.67
CA ARG A 152 9.90 18.38 6.49
C ARG A 152 8.40 18.38 6.78
N LEU A 153 8.03 18.31 8.06
CA LEU A 153 6.64 18.18 8.50
C LEU A 153 6.37 19.17 9.63
N LYS A 154 5.15 19.67 9.72
CA LYS A 154 4.64 20.43 10.88
C LYS A 154 3.33 19.81 11.37
N LYS A 155 3.00 20.09 12.63
CA LYS A 155 1.73 19.67 13.24
C LYS A 155 0.92 20.89 13.64
N THR A 156 -0.31 20.98 13.15
CA THR A 156 -1.21 22.08 13.46
C THR A 156 -1.80 21.96 14.86
N ASN A 157 -2.38 23.06 15.35
CA ASN A 157 -3.10 23.10 16.62
C ASN A 157 -4.29 22.12 16.67
N ARG A 158 -4.81 21.68 15.51
CA ARG A 158 -5.86 20.65 15.40
C ARG A 158 -5.33 19.22 15.40
N LYS A 159 -4.04 19.03 15.73
CA LYS A 159 -3.33 17.74 15.72
C LYS A 159 -3.26 17.05 14.35
N ARG A 160 -3.41 17.82 13.27
CA ARG A 160 -3.22 17.37 11.88
C ARG A 160 -1.78 17.63 11.44
N TYR A 161 -1.24 16.77 10.60
CA TYR A 161 0.07 16.90 9.98
C TYR A 161 -0.05 17.61 8.64
N GLU A 162 0.92 18.47 8.34
CA GLU A 162 1.01 19.22 7.09
C GLU A 162 2.48 19.24 6.64
N PRO A 163 2.77 19.29 5.33
CA PRO A 163 4.11 19.52 4.83
C PRO A 163 4.67 20.85 5.37
N ASN A 164 5.99 20.90 5.56
CA ASN A 164 6.65 22.13 5.92
C ASN A 164 7.27 22.77 4.67
N ASP A 165 6.52 23.67 4.04
CA ASP A 165 6.89 24.33 2.78
C ASP A 165 8.13 25.25 2.91
N ASP A 166 8.56 25.57 4.14
CA ASP A 166 9.79 26.33 4.40
C ASP A 166 11.07 25.53 4.06
N SER A 167 10.95 24.24 3.71
CA SER A 167 12.09 23.36 3.40
C SER A 167 12.53 23.34 1.93
N GLU A 168 11.75 23.93 1.00
CA GLU A 168 12.15 24.04 -0.42
C GLU A 168 13.01 25.28 -0.73
N ALA A 169 13.31 26.12 0.28
CA ALA A 169 14.05 27.37 0.12
C ALA A 169 15.53 27.31 0.55
N SER A 170 16.17 26.13 0.63
CA SER A 170 17.59 26.00 1.02
C SER A 170 18.37 25.02 0.16
#